data_AF-A0ABD4KV54-F1
#
_entry.id   AF-A0ABD4KV54-F1
#
_cell.length_a   1.000
_cell.length_b   1.000
_cell.length_c   1.000
_cell.angle_alpha   90.00
_cell.angle_beta   90.00
_cell.angle_gamma   90.00
#
_symmetry.space_group_name_H-M   'P 1'
#
loop_
_entity.id
_entity.type
_entity.pdbx_description
1 polymer ?
#
loop_
_entity_poly.entity_id
_entity_poly.type
_entity_poly.pdbx_seq_one_letter_code
_entity_poly.pdbx_strand_id
1 'polypeptide(L)'
;KRSDLLVKYAQNISEHRNTVDRLLQLYWKYGQDKNALLPAYANSGGAGKERKATVPLGAPKRSRTLAVVRSRKYILTEKDKEKIKKSLKKHYLKEGGDSLVETYKKFLRKYFASEVKIAEALDQFPHAPSLRQFAYWKSKLISKDVEIQARTSVRDYLLNKRGTTGSATERSPIPGDVFEIDATVADVHIVSTFSNQRVLGRPTIYSIVDRATRMIVGFHVSLYFASWRAARQALVNCFLPKQEYCSQYGIHISEAEWPCHHIPEELVCDNGEMIGLQPEEHLVPFTQLSFAPPYRPDRKSFVERRFDILN
;
A
#
# COMPACT_ATOMS: atom_id res chain seq x y z
N LYS A 1 -32.94 31.77 -38.70
CA LYS A 1 -32.19 32.96 -39.18
C LYS A 1 -30.87 33.04 -38.42
N ARG A 2 -29.76 33.45 -39.06
CA ARG A 2 -28.47 33.61 -38.37
C ARG A 2 -28.58 34.75 -37.35
N SER A 3 -28.06 34.56 -36.14
CA SER A 3 -28.08 35.59 -35.09
C SER A 3 -26.86 36.49 -35.24
N ASP A 4 -27.09 37.76 -35.61
CA ASP A 4 -26.02 38.75 -35.78
C ASP A 4 -25.31 39.08 -34.46
N LEU A 5 -26.01 38.92 -33.33
CA LEU A 5 -25.44 39.09 -31.99
C LEU A 5 -24.35 38.07 -31.69
N LEU A 6 -24.56 36.80 -32.05
CA LEU A 6 -23.56 35.75 -31.84
C LEU A 6 -22.30 35.96 -32.69
N VAL A 7 -22.45 36.52 -33.89
CA VAL A 7 -21.31 36.83 -34.77
C VAL A 7 -20.45 37.94 -34.16
N LYS A 8 -21.07 39.03 -33.71
CA LYS A 8 -20.37 40.15 -33.06
C LYS A 8 -19.67 39.70 -31.78
N TYR A 9 -20.36 38.91 -30.94
CA TYR A 9 -19.78 38.41 -29.70
C TYR A 9 -18.57 37.51 -29.97
N ALA A 10 -18.68 36.56 -30.91
CA ALA A 10 -17.57 35.66 -31.26
C ALA A 10 -16.34 36.41 -31.78
N GLN A 11 -16.53 37.48 -32.56
CA GLN A 11 -15.43 38.35 -33.02
C GLN A 11 -14.73 39.07 -31.85
N ASN A 12 -15.48 39.57 -30.87
CA ASN A 12 -14.92 40.26 -29.71
C ASN A 12 -14.03 39.35 -28.84
N ILE A 13 -14.34 38.05 -28.78
CA ILE A 13 -13.56 37.07 -28.00
C ILE A 13 -12.56 36.27 -28.86
N SER A 14 -12.34 36.65 -30.12
CA SER A 14 -11.44 35.99 -31.06
C SER A 14 -11.71 34.48 -31.26
N GLU A 15 -12.97 34.07 -31.21
CA GLU A 15 -13.38 32.66 -31.36
C GLU A 15 -14.29 32.43 -32.56
N HIS A 16 -14.37 31.18 -33.02
CA HIS A 16 -15.30 30.83 -34.08
C HIS A 16 -16.74 30.81 -33.57
N ARG A 17 -17.65 31.46 -34.33
CA ARG A 17 -19.10 31.45 -34.05
C ARG A 17 -19.65 30.04 -33.76
N ASN A 18 -19.23 29.04 -34.54
CA ASN A 18 -19.70 27.66 -34.38
C ASN A 18 -19.32 27.07 -33.02
N THR A 19 -18.18 27.48 -32.46
CA THR A 19 -17.74 27.09 -31.11
C THR A 19 -18.67 27.67 -30.07
N VAL A 20 -18.97 28.98 -30.15
CA VAL A 20 -19.86 29.67 -29.21
C VAL A 20 -21.29 29.13 -29.29
N ASP A 21 -21.81 28.94 -30.51
CA ASP A 21 -23.14 28.37 -30.75
C ASP A 21 -23.27 26.95 -30.17
N ARG A 22 -22.25 26.09 -30.37
CA ARG A 22 -22.21 24.76 -29.78
C ARG A 22 -22.21 24.80 -28.25
N LEU A 23 -21.42 25.69 -27.65
CA LEU A 23 -21.33 25.79 -26.18
C LEU A 23 -22.65 26.28 -25.58
N LEU A 24 -23.31 27.27 -26.20
CA LEU A 24 -24.62 27.76 -25.74
C LEU A 24 -25.71 26.70 -25.89
N GLN A 25 -25.71 25.93 -26.99
CA GLN A 25 -26.63 24.81 -27.16
C GLN A 25 -26.40 23.73 -26.10
N LEU A 26 -25.15 23.39 -25.77
CA LEU A 26 -24.83 22.45 -24.69
C LEU A 26 -25.31 22.98 -23.33
N TYR A 27 -25.04 24.26 -23.05
CA TYR A 27 -25.46 24.94 -21.83
C TYR A 27 -26.98 24.89 -21.64
N TRP A 28 -27.76 25.26 -22.67
CA TRP A 28 -29.22 25.22 -22.61
C TRP A 28 -29.78 23.80 -22.57
N LYS A 29 -29.18 22.86 -23.33
CA LYS A 29 -29.64 21.46 -23.38
C LYS A 29 -29.45 20.73 -22.05
N TYR A 30 -28.39 21.03 -21.30
CA TYR A 30 -28.05 20.33 -20.06
C TYR A 30 -28.29 21.16 -18.79
N GLY A 31 -29.22 22.13 -18.83
CA GLY A 31 -29.77 22.74 -17.62
C GLY A 31 -29.07 23.99 -17.10
N GLN A 32 -28.31 24.69 -17.95
CA GLN A 32 -27.75 26.02 -17.66
C GLN A 32 -26.78 26.06 -16.46
N ASP A 33 -26.06 24.98 -16.20
CA ASP A 33 -24.98 24.94 -15.22
C ASP A 33 -23.60 24.91 -15.89
N LYS A 34 -22.53 25.29 -15.18
CA LYS A 34 -21.15 25.20 -15.69
C LYS A 34 -20.78 23.77 -16.10
N ASN A 35 -21.32 22.76 -15.41
CA ASN A 35 -21.08 21.35 -15.75
C ASN A 35 -21.69 20.93 -17.09
N ALA A 36 -22.65 21.69 -17.64
CA ALA A 36 -23.22 21.45 -18.96
C ALA A 36 -22.19 21.54 -20.11
N LEU A 37 -21.08 22.26 -19.86
CA LEU A 37 -19.99 22.43 -20.82
C LEU A 37 -18.94 21.32 -20.74
N LEU A 38 -19.06 20.39 -19.78
CA LEU A 38 -18.16 19.25 -19.69
C LEU A 38 -18.35 18.35 -20.93
N PRO A 39 -17.26 17.92 -21.59
CA PRO A 39 -17.39 17.04 -22.74
C PRO A 39 -18.01 15.71 -22.31
N ALA A 40 -18.99 15.23 -23.09
CA ALA A 40 -19.64 13.93 -22.89
C ALA A 40 -18.73 12.76 -23.27
N TYR A 41 -17.52 12.69 -22.69
CA TYR A 41 -16.54 11.64 -22.96
C TYR A 41 -17.01 10.25 -22.50
N ALA A 42 -18.02 10.17 -21.63
CA ALA A 42 -18.61 8.91 -21.20
C ALA A 42 -19.09 8.04 -22.40
N ASN A 43 -19.55 8.69 -23.48
CA ASN A 43 -19.96 8.02 -24.72
C ASN A 43 -18.88 8.05 -25.81
N SER A 44 -17.72 8.65 -25.53
CA SER A 44 -16.63 8.83 -26.49
C SER A 44 -15.51 7.85 -26.21
N GLY A 45 -15.03 7.20 -27.27
CA GLY A 45 -14.01 6.17 -27.15
C GLY A 45 -14.61 4.86 -26.64
N GLY A 46 -14.30 3.75 -27.31
CA GLY A 46 -14.67 2.41 -26.84
C GLY A 46 -13.90 2.00 -25.59
N ALA A 47 -14.07 2.71 -24.47
CA ALA A 47 -13.53 2.32 -23.17
C ALA A 47 -14.03 0.91 -22.82
N GLY A 48 -13.11 0.03 -22.42
CA GLY A 48 -13.41 -1.38 -22.18
C GLY A 48 -13.65 -2.24 -23.43
N LYS A 49 -13.90 -1.64 -24.60
CA LYS A 49 -14.10 -2.37 -25.86
C LYS A 49 -12.79 -2.58 -26.58
N GLU A 50 -12.55 -3.82 -27.01
CA GLU A 50 -11.40 -4.15 -27.83
C GLU A 50 -11.60 -3.73 -29.28
N ARG A 51 -10.64 -2.98 -29.83
CA ARG A 51 -10.63 -2.60 -31.24
C ARG A 51 -9.95 -3.69 -32.07
N LYS A 52 -10.66 -4.26 -33.05
CA LYS A 52 -10.08 -5.13 -34.07
C LYS A 52 -9.42 -4.26 -35.13
N ALA A 53 -8.09 -4.27 -35.19
CA ALA A 53 -7.32 -3.48 -36.14
C ALA A 53 -6.99 -4.32 -37.38
N THR A 54 -7.53 -3.96 -38.54
CA THR A 54 -7.10 -4.48 -39.86
C THR A 54 -5.92 -3.68 -40.41
N VAL A 55 -5.79 -2.41 -40.00
CA VAL A 55 -4.72 -1.49 -40.38
C VAL A 55 -4.04 -0.98 -39.10
N PRO A 56 -2.72 -0.70 -39.11
CA PRO A 56 -2.03 -0.22 -37.92
C PRO A 56 -2.62 1.08 -37.39
N LEU A 57 -2.94 1.08 -36.10
CA LEU A 57 -3.55 2.22 -35.42
C LEU A 57 -2.53 3.33 -35.11
N GLY A 58 -3.02 4.57 -35.10
CA GLY A 58 -2.25 5.77 -34.78
C GLY A 58 -1.51 6.37 -35.98
N ALA A 59 -1.02 7.60 -35.81
CA ALA A 59 -0.31 8.31 -36.86
C ALA A 59 0.95 7.54 -37.31
N PRO A 60 1.22 7.45 -38.63
CA PRO A 60 2.44 6.82 -39.12
C PRO A 60 3.65 7.61 -38.63
N LYS A 61 4.54 6.95 -37.90
CA LYS A 61 5.77 7.58 -37.43
C LYS A 61 6.72 7.77 -38.62
N ARG A 62 6.98 9.00 -39.03
CA ARG A 62 8.01 9.33 -40.04
C ARG A 62 9.40 9.33 -39.39
N SER A 63 10.43 8.80 -40.06
CA SER A 63 11.82 8.97 -39.63
C SER A 63 12.28 10.38 -39.98
N ARG A 64 13.14 10.99 -39.15
CA ARG A 64 13.77 12.29 -39.47
C ARG A 64 14.89 12.14 -40.51
N THR A 65 15.43 10.93 -40.66
CA THR A 65 16.60 10.62 -41.49
C THR A 65 16.35 9.34 -42.29
N LEU A 66 16.87 9.27 -43.51
CA LEU A 66 16.74 8.11 -44.42
C LEU A 66 17.51 6.87 -43.94
N ALA A 67 18.56 7.06 -43.12
CA ALA A 67 19.40 5.97 -42.62
C ALA A 67 18.73 5.09 -41.54
N VAL A 68 17.70 5.59 -40.84
CA VAL A 68 17.04 4.84 -39.76
C VAL A 68 15.84 4.07 -40.32
N VAL A 69 16.08 2.83 -40.74
CA VAL A 69 15.01 1.91 -41.14
C VAL A 69 14.25 1.48 -39.89
N ARG A 70 12.95 1.79 -39.83
CA ARG A 70 12.10 1.39 -38.70
C ARG A 70 11.59 -0.04 -38.87
N SER A 71 11.38 -0.72 -37.75
CA SER A 71 10.75 -2.03 -37.75
C SER A 71 9.39 -1.99 -38.45
N ARG A 72 9.10 -3.02 -39.25
CA ARG A 72 7.76 -3.18 -39.86
C ARG A 72 6.70 -3.23 -38.76
N LYS A 73 5.52 -2.68 -39.04
CA LYS A 73 4.42 -2.68 -38.06
C LYS A 73 3.84 -4.09 -37.96
N TYR A 74 3.84 -4.65 -36.76
CA TYR A 74 3.25 -5.97 -36.50
C TYR A 74 1.83 -5.81 -35.94
N ILE A 75 0.85 -6.46 -36.57
CA ILE A 75 -0.54 -6.53 -36.07
C ILE A 75 -0.68 -7.84 -35.31
N LEU A 76 -1.04 -7.77 -34.02
CA LEU A 76 -1.23 -8.98 -33.22
C LEU A 76 -2.51 -9.72 -33.60
N THR A 77 -2.38 -11.01 -33.84
CA THR A 77 -3.51 -11.92 -34.01
C THR A 77 -3.99 -12.47 -32.66
N GLU A 78 -5.18 -13.06 -32.62
CA GLU A 78 -5.68 -13.73 -31.40
C GLU A 78 -4.74 -14.86 -30.95
N LYS A 79 -4.17 -15.62 -31.89
CA LYS A 79 -3.19 -16.67 -31.61
C LYS A 79 -1.96 -16.12 -30.89
N ASP A 80 -1.52 -14.91 -31.22
CA ASP A 80 -0.37 -14.29 -30.58
C ASP A 80 -0.69 -13.86 -29.15
N LYS A 81 -1.90 -13.36 -28.89
CA LYS A 81 -2.35 -13.04 -27.53
C LYS A 81 -2.40 -14.27 -26.65
N GLU A 82 -2.84 -15.42 -27.18
CA GLU A 82 -2.80 -16.69 -26.46
C GLU A 82 -1.37 -17.13 -26.14
N LYS A 83 -0.45 -17.01 -27.11
CA LYS A 83 0.98 -17.28 -26.90
C LYS A 83 1.58 -16.37 -25.82
N ILE A 84 1.20 -15.08 -25.79
CA ILE A 84 1.59 -14.12 -24.75
C ILE A 84 1.05 -14.57 -23.38
N LYS A 85 -0.23 -14.94 -23.29
CA LYS A 85 -0.81 -15.45 -22.04
C LYS A 85 -0.09 -16.70 -21.53
N LYS A 86 0.26 -17.63 -22.43
CA LYS A 86 1.02 -18.84 -22.10
C LYS A 86 2.44 -18.53 -21.62
N SER A 87 3.16 -17.61 -22.26
CA SER A 87 4.51 -17.22 -21.83
C SER A 87 4.50 -16.50 -20.48
N LEU A 88 3.54 -15.60 -20.25
CA LEU A 88 3.38 -14.91 -18.98
C LEU A 88 3.09 -15.88 -17.83
N LYS A 89 2.17 -16.84 -18.02
CA LYS A 89 1.88 -17.85 -16.99
C LYS A 89 3.10 -18.72 -16.66
N LYS A 90 3.89 -19.12 -17.66
CA LYS A 90 5.03 -20.03 -17.45
C LYS A 90 6.25 -19.36 -16.81
N HIS A 91 6.54 -18.12 -17.19
CA HIS A 91 7.81 -17.47 -16.88
C HIS A 91 7.67 -16.27 -15.93
N TYR A 92 6.56 -15.53 -16.03
CA TYR A 92 6.39 -14.24 -15.34
C TYR A 92 5.54 -14.33 -14.06
N LEU A 93 4.42 -15.06 -14.11
CA LEU A 93 3.46 -15.19 -13.01
C LEU A 93 3.84 -16.29 -12.02
N LYS A 94 4.97 -16.10 -11.34
CA LYS A 94 5.45 -16.96 -10.27
C LYS A 94 6.31 -16.17 -9.30
N GLU A 95 6.42 -16.65 -8.08
CA GLU A 95 7.36 -16.12 -7.10
C GLU A 95 8.80 -16.22 -7.65
N GLY A 96 9.55 -15.12 -7.59
CA GLY A 96 10.87 -15.04 -8.23
C GLY A 96 10.86 -15.17 -9.76
N GLY A 97 9.70 -14.97 -10.42
CA GLY A 97 9.56 -15.07 -11.86
C GLY A 97 10.43 -14.09 -12.65
N ASP A 98 10.67 -14.44 -13.92
CA ASP A 98 11.50 -13.67 -14.84
C ASP A 98 10.99 -12.22 -14.97
N SER A 99 11.89 -11.29 -15.27
CA SER A 99 11.48 -9.92 -15.63
C SER A 99 10.61 -9.93 -16.90
N LEU A 100 9.84 -8.87 -17.12
CA LEU A 100 9.00 -8.76 -18.31
C LEU A 100 9.85 -8.82 -19.60
N VAL A 101 11.03 -8.20 -19.56
CA VAL A 101 12.00 -8.20 -20.68
C VAL A 101 12.52 -9.61 -20.95
N GLU A 102 12.89 -10.35 -19.90
CA GLU A 102 13.42 -11.71 -20.07
C GLU A 102 12.33 -12.68 -20.53
N THR A 103 11.12 -12.54 -19.98
CA THR A 103 9.93 -13.28 -20.45
C THR A 103 9.66 -13.01 -21.93
N TYR A 104 9.79 -11.75 -22.37
CA TYR A 104 9.63 -11.38 -23.77
C TYR A 104 10.71 -11.99 -24.68
N LYS A 105 11.98 -12.00 -24.25
CA LYS A 105 13.05 -12.71 -24.99
C LYS A 105 12.75 -14.21 -25.12
N LYS A 106 12.32 -14.86 -24.04
CA LYS A 106 11.90 -16.28 -24.05
C LYS A 106 10.68 -16.53 -24.95
N PHE A 107 9.73 -15.59 -24.96
CA PHE A 107 8.58 -15.62 -25.88
C PHE A 107 9.01 -15.56 -27.35
N LEU A 108 9.90 -14.64 -27.71
CA LEU A 108 10.43 -14.54 -29.08
C LEU A 108 11.20 -15.80 -29.48
N ARG A 109 12.10 -16.29 -28.63
CA ARG A 109 12.85 -17.53 -28.87
C ARG A 109 11.95 -18.75 -29.08
N LYS A 110 10.77 -18.78 -28.46
CA LYS A 110 9.86 -19.93 -28.56
C LYS A 110 8.92 -19.86 -29.76
N TYR A 111 8.37 -18.69 -30.04
CA TYR A 111 7.27 -18.53 -31.00
C TYR A 111 7.64 -17.80 -32.29
N PHE A 112 8.77 -17.10 -32.30
CA PHE A 112 9.25 -16.28 -33.42
C PHE A 112 10.75 -16.55 -33.72
N ALA A 113 11.22 -17.77 -33.44
CA ALA A 113 12.64 -18.12 -33.56
C ALA A 113 13.17 -17.95 -35.00
N SER A 114 12.37 -18.37 -35.98
CA SER A 114 12.65 -18.22 -37.41
C SER A 114 12.77 -16.76 -37.81
N GLU A 115 11.81 -15.92 -37.43
CA GLU A 115 11.81 -14.50 -37.77
C GLU A 115 12.97 -13.76 -37.13
N VAL A 116 13.36 -14.14 -35.91
CA VAL A 116 14.54 -13.58 -35.22
C VAL A 116 15.82 -13.95 -35.97
N LYS A 117 16.01 -15.23 -36.33
CA LYS A 117 17.18 -15.68 -37.09
C LYS A 117 17.31 -14.98 -38.46
N ILE A 118 16.19 -14.86 -39.19
CA ILE A 118 16.15 -14.18 -40.49
C ILE A 118 16.52 -12.70 -40.33
N ALA A 119 16.00 -12.06 -39.29
CA ALA A 119 16.27 -10.66 -39.01
C ALA A 119 17.73 -10.40 -38.63
N GLU A 120 18.33 -11.27 -37.83
CA GLU A 120 19.76 -11.22 -37.51
C GLU A 120 20.64 -11.41 -38.76
N ALA A 121 20.27 -12.34 -39.65
CA ALA A 121 21.01 -12.57 -40.90
C ALA A 121 20.92 -11.40 -41.89
N LEU A 122 19.83 -10.64 -41.87
CA LEU A 122 19.58 -9.50 -42.76
C LEU A 122 19.91 -8.15 -42.12
N ASP A 123 20.47 -8.12 -40.92
CA ASP A 123 20.69 -6.92 -40.08
C ASP A 123 19.43 -6.03 -39.99
N GLN A 124 18.29 -6.66 -39.73
CA GLN A 124 16.97 -6.04 -39.68
C GLN A 124 16.25 -6.34 -38.36
N PHE A 125 15.13 -5.64 -38.14
CA PHE A 125 14.25 -5.94 -37.02
C PHE A 125 13.35 -7.15 -37.31
N PRO A 126 13.16 -8.06 -36.35
CA PRO A 126 12.28 -9.22 -36.53
C PRO A 126 10.83 -8.78 -36.74
N HIS A 127 10.15 -9.49 -37.63
CA HIS A 127 8.72 -9.33 -37.85
C HIS A 127 7.93 -10.04 -36.72
N ALA A 128 7.95 -9.43 -35.53
CA ALA A 128 7.33 -9.97 -34.32
C ALA A 128 6.68 -8.86 -33.48
N PRO A 129 5.80 -9.21 -32.52
CA PRO A 129 5.24 -8.24 -31.58
C PRO A 129 6.35 -7.51 -30.83
N SER A 130 6.26 -6.19 -30.72
CA SER A 130 7.21 -5.39 -29.93
C SER A 130 7.04 -5.59 -28.42
N LEU A 131 8.09 -5.30 -27.64
CA LEU A 131 8.02 -5.32 -26.18
C LEU A 131 6.90 -4.42 -25.63
N ARG A 132 6.63 -3.27 -26.28
CA ARG A 132 5.52 -2.37 -25.89
C ARG A 132 4.16 -3.03 -26.09
N GLN A 133 3.98 -3.73 -27.21
CA GLN A 133 2.75 -4.49 -27.44
C GLN A 133 2.62 -5.64 -26.44
N PHE A 134 3.71 -6.34 -26.14
CA PHE A 134 3.73 -7.39 -25.13
C PHE A 134 3.32 -6.86 -23.74
N ALA A 135 3.89 -5.73 -23.32
CA ALA A 135 3.55 -5.07 -22.06
C ALA A 135 2.10 -4.57 -22.01
N TYR A 136 1.61 -3.99 -23.11
CA TYR A 136 0.21 -3.56 -23.24
C TYR A 136 -0.76 -4.75 -23.12
N TRP A 137 -0.48 -5.87 -23.79
CA TRP A 137 -1.32 -7.05 -23.69
C TRP A 137 -1.20 -7.73 -22.34
N LYS A 138 -0.04 -7.69 -21.68
CA LYS A 138 0.11 -8.15 -20.29
C LYS A 138 -0.85 -7.43 -19.36
N SER A 139 -0.90 -6.09 -19.39
CA SER A 139 -1.79 -5.31 -18.52
C SER A 139 -3.28 -5.48 -18.86
N LYS A 140 -3.59 -5.85 -20.11
CA LYS A 140 -4.97 -6.12 -20.55
C LYS A 140 -5.44 -7.54 -20.26
N LEU A 141 -4.54 -8.53 -20.31
CA LEU A 141 -4.85 -9.95 -20.10
C LEU A 141 -4.82 -10.37 -18.62
N ILE A 142 -4.07 -9.66 -17.79
CA ILE A 142 -3.85 -9.98 -16.39
C ILE A 142 -4.10 -8.73 -15.56
N SER A 143 -5.03 -8.80 -14.60
CA SER A 143 -5.26 -7.72 -13.65
C SER A 143 -4.05 -7.55 -12.73
N LYS A 144 -3.83 -6.34 -12.23
CA LYS A 144 -2.74 -6.05 -11.29
C LYS A 144 -2.83 -6.92 -10.03
N ASP A 145 -4.03 -7.21 -9.55
CA ASP A 145 -4.23 -8.01 -8.34
C ASP A 145 -3.74 -9.45 -8.51
N VAL A 146 -4.09 -10.07 -9.65
CA VAL A 146 -3.64 -11.44 -9.98
C VAL A 146 -2.13 -11.49 -10.17
N GLU A 147 -1.54 -10.46 -10.77
CA GLU A 147 -0.09 -10.35 -10.89
C GLU A 147 0.60 -10.24 -9.54
N ILE A 148 0.11 -9.36 -8.67
CA ILE A 148 0.66 -9.15 -7.33
C ILE A 148 0.61 -10.45 -6.53
N GLN A 149 -0.54 -11.13 -6.52
CA GLN A 149 -0.72 -12.40 -5.82
C GLN A 149 0.21 -13.49 -6.38
N ALA A 150 0.33 -13.62 -7.70
CA ALA A 150 1.15 -14.67 -8.31
C ALA A 150 2.66 -14.46 -8.15
N ARG A 151 3.11 -13.20 -8.02
CA ARG A 151 4.54 -12.85 -7.95
C ARG A 151 5.05 -12.60 -6.54
N THR A 152 4.17 -12.58 -5.55
CA THR A 152 4.52 -12.27 -4.17
C THR A 152 4.31 -13.50 -3.30
N SER A 153 5.21 -13.71 -2.34
CA SER A 153 4.99 -14.74 -1.31
C SER A 153 3.72 -14.42 -0.51
N VAL A 154 3.08 -15.44 0.04
CA VAL A 154 1.88 -15.24 0.90
C VAL A 154 2.19 -14.25 2.03
N ARG A 155 3.40 -14.33 2.60
CA ARG A 155 3.89 -13.44 3.66
C ARG A 155 3.98 -11.98 3.19
N ASP A 156 4.73 -11.70 2.12
CA ASP A 156 4.91 -10.32 1.64
C ASP A 156 3.60 -9.72 1.09
N TYR A 157 2.71 -10.55 0.56
CA TYR A 157 1.39 -10.12 0.11
C TYR A 157 0.54 -9.62 1.28
N LEU A 158 0.44 -10.41 2.34
CA LEU A 158 -0.35 -10.06 3.53
C LEU A 158 0.21 -8.84 4.28
N LEU A 159 1.53 -8.68 4.27
CA LEU A 159 2.22 -7.57 4.91
C LEU A 159 2.10 -6.26 4.13
N ASN A 160 2.47 -6.27 2.85
CA ASN A 160 2.81 -5.04 2.13
C ASN A 160 1.88 -4.73 0.95
N LYS A 161 1.15 -5.73 0.42
CA LYS A 161 0.49 -5.60 -0.90
C LYS A 161 -1.00 -5.89 -0.90
N ARG A 162 -1.58 -6.28 0.23
CA ARG A 162 -3.01 -6.46 0.39
C ARG A 162 -3.70 -5.09 0.43
N GLY A 163 -4.84 -4.96 -0.27
CA GLY A 163 -5.71 -3.80 -0.10
C GLY A 163 -6.21 -3.71 1.35
N THR A 164 -5.89 -2.63 2.04
CA THR A 164 -6.41 -2.34 3.38
C THR A 164 -7.84 -1.83 3.26
N THR A 165 -8.82 -2.61 3.73
CA THR A 165 -10.24 -2.27 3.66
C THR A 165 -10.73 -1.38 4.81
N GLY A 166 -9.84 -0.95 5.70
CA GLY A 166 -10.15 -0.06 6.83
C GLY A 166 -8.90 0.29 7.63
N SER A 167 -9.00 1.33 8.45
CA SER A 167 -7.94 1.70 9.40
C SER A 167 -8.09 0.89 10.70
N ALA A 168 -6.99 0.52 11.35
CA ALA A 168 -7.10 -0.18 12.65
C ALA A 168 -7.79 0.68 13.73
N THR A 169 -7.79 2.01 13.57
CA THR A 169 -8.59 2.98 14.34
C THR A 169 -10.10 2.79 14.20
N GLU A 170 -10.62 2.35 13.05
CA GLU A 170 -12.08 2.20 12.85
C GLU A 170 -12.68 1.06 13.67
N ARG A 171 -11.86 0.17 14.23
CA ARG A 171 -12.33 -1.01 14.98
C ARG A 171 -12.48 -0.77 16.48
N SER A 172 -11.81 0.25 17.03
CA SER A 172 -11.83 0.55 18.46
C SER A 172 -11.85 2.06 18.69
N PRO A 173 -13.01 2.72 18.52
CA PRO A 173 -13.12 4.17 18.67
C PRO A 173 -13.21 4.62 20.13
N ILE A 174 -13.38 3.70 21.09
CA ILE A 174 -13.68 4.02 22.49
C ILE A 174 -12.40 3.88 23.33
N PRO A 175 -11.99 4.92 24.10
CA PRO A 175 -10.89 4.80 25.06
C PRO A 175 -11.15 3.67 26.06
N GLY A 176 -10.18 2.77 26.25
CA GLY A 176 -10.34 1.63 27.16
C GLY A 176 -10.89 0.36 26.52
N ASP A 177 -11.31 0.41 25.25
CA ASP A 177 -11.79 -0.76 24.51
C ASP A 177 -10.64 -1.77 24.31
N VAL A 178 -9.53 -1.32 23.72
CA VAL A 178 -8.40 -2.20 23.42
C VAL A 178 -7.07 -1.58 23.81
N PHE A 179 -6.35 -2.24 24.71
CA PHE A 179 -4.96 -1.91 25.04
C PHE A 179 -3.99 -2.88 24.36
N GLU A 180 -2.86 -2.36 23.90
CA GLU A 180 -1.76 -3.14 23.36
C GLU A 180 -0.56 -3.07 24.30
N ILE A 181 0.01 -4.22 24.64
CA ILE A 181 1.28 -4.30 25.39
C ILE A 181 2.40 -4.79 24.46
N ASP A 182 3.53 -4.11 24.53
CA ASP A 182 4.74 -4.48 23.78
C ASP A 182 6.00 -4.21 24.59
N ALA A 183 7.07 -4.94 24.29
CA ALA A 183 8.34 -4.90 24.99
C ALA A 183 9.50 -4.70 24.02
N THR A 184 10.36 -3.70 24.29
CA THR A 184 11.53 -3.42 23.46
C THR A 184 12.77 -3.18 24.32
N VAL A 185 13.92 -3.69 23.88
CA VAL A 185 15.21 -3.41 24.52
C VAL A 185 15.69 -2.02 24.09
N ALA A 186 15.77 -1.08 25.03
CA ALA A 186 16.20 0.28 24.74
C ALA A 186 17.67 0.32 24.31
N ASP A 187 18.03 1.22 23.39
CA ASP A 187 19.42 1.40 22.93
C ASP A 187 20.25 2.31 23.83
N VAL A 188 20.14 2.10 25.14
CA VAL A 188 20.90 2.83 26.16
C VAL A 188 21.50 1.86 27.18
N HIS A 189 22.71 2.17 27.65
CA HIS A 189 23.35 1.41 28.73
C HIS A 189 23.09 2.09 30.06
N ILE A 190 22.44 1.38 30.99
CA ILE A 190 22.26 1.85 32.36
C ILE A 190 23.55 1.62 33.14
N VAL A 191 23.98 2.63 33.88
CA VAL A 191 25.11 2.55 34.81
C VAL A 191 24.61 2.54 36.25
N SER A 192 25.40 1.93 37.14
CA SER A 192 25.11 1.88 38.56
C SER A 192 25.21 3.27 39.21
N THR A 193 24.28 3.59 40.11
CA THR A 193 24.38 4.80 40.97
C THR A 193 25.59 4.76 41.90
N PHE A 194 26.12 3.58 42.20
CA PHE A 194 27.30 3.41 43.05
C PHE A 194 28.62 3.66 42.30
N SER A 195 28.64 3.51 40.97
CA SER A 195 29.83 3.74 40.14
C SER A 195 29.46 3.85 38.66
N ASN A 196 29.86 4.95 38.03
CA ASN A 196 29.68 5.20 36.60
C ASN A 196 30.52 4.28 35.70
N GLN A 197 31.49 3.55 36.25
CA GLN A 197 32.28 2.55 35.53
C GLN A 197 31.58 1.18 35.46
N ARG A 198 30.53 0.97 36.25
CA ARG A 198 29.78 -0.29 36.29
C ARG A 198 28.52 -0.20 35.43
N VAL A 199 28.63 -0.71 34.21
CA VAL A 199 27.49 -0.86 33.30
C VAL A 199 26.63 -2.06 33.74
N LEU A 200 25.34 -1.82 33.98
CA LEU A 200 24.36 -2.84 34.37
C LEU A 200 23.76 -3.56 33.16
N GLY A 201 23.77 -2.91 31.99
CA GLY A 201 23.27 -3.45 30.73
C GLY A 201 22.20 -2.57 30.10
N ARG A 202 21.52 -3.12 29.09
CA ARG A 202 20.42 -2.46 28.38
C ARG A 202 19.07 -2.83 29.01
N PRO A 203 18.19 -1.87 29.31
CA PRO A 203 16.89 -2.20 29.88
C PRO A 203 15.90 -2.66 28.81
N THR A 204 14.99 -3.52 29.22
CA THR A 204 13.75 -3.83 28.51
C THR A 204 12.66 -2.86 28.98
N ILE A 205 12.03 -2.15 28.06
CA ILE A 205 10.92 -1.24 28.32
C ILE A 205 9.63 -1.89 27.84
N TYR A 206 8.68 -2.05 28.75
CA TYR A 206 7.30 -2.39 28.47
C TYR A 206 6.49 -1.13 28.32
N SER A 207 5.68 -1.04 27.27
CA SER A 207 4.72 0.03 27.08
C SER A 207 3.34 -0.56 26.81
N ILE A 208 2.33 0.00 27.48
CA ILE A 208 0.93 -0.33 27.26
C ILE A 208 0.24 0.91 26.68
N VAL A 209 -0.39 0.74 25.52
CA VAL A 209 -0.96 1.83 24.74
C VAL A 209 -2.44 1.58 24.46
N ASP A 210 -3.26 2.59 24.66
CA ASP A 210 -4.65 2.58 24.24
C ASP A 210 -4.78 2.78 22.72
N ARG A 211 -5.49 1.87 22.03
CA ARG A 211 -5.69 1.96 20.58
C ARG A 211 -6.56 3.16 20.17
N ALA A 212 -7.52 3.58 20.98
CA ALA A 212 -8.41 4.67 20.59
C ALA A 212 -7.71 6.03 20.69
N THR A 213 -7.16 6.34 21.87
CA THR A 213 -6.56 7.66 22.16
C THR A 213 -5.09 7.76 21.79
N ARG A 214 -4.40 6.63 21.63
CA ARG A 214 -2.93 6.58 21.63
C ARG A 214 -2.35 7.04 22.97
N MET A 215 -3.05 6.97 24.09
CA MET A 215 -2.39 7.29 25.37
C MET A 215 -1.48 6.13 25.80
N ILE A 216 -0.29 6.42 26.34
CA ILE A 216 0.45 5.40 27.10
C ILE A 216 -0.28 5.27 28.44
N VAL A 217 -0.93 4.14 28.65
CA VAL A 217 -1.78 3.91 29.83
C VAL A 217 -1.00 3.26 30.97
N GLY A 218 0.14 2.64 30.67
CA GLY A 218 1.09 2.12 31.64
C GLY A 218 2.43 1.75 31.01
N PHE A 219 3.45 1.60 31.85
CA PHE A 219 4.78 1.20 31.41
C PHE A 219 5.57 0.52 32.54
N HIS A 220 6.65 -0.18 32.19
CA HIS A 220 7.61 -0.70 33.15
C HIS A 220 9.01 -0.83 32.53
N VAL A 221 10.04 -0.51 33.29
CA VAL A 221 11.45 -0.64 32.86
C VAL A 221 12.12 -1.71 33.69
N SER A 222 12.70 -2.71 33.03
CA SER A 222 13.33 -3.85 33.67
C SER A 222 14.74 -4.08 33.13
N LEU A 223 15.69 -4.45 34.00
CA LEU A 223 17.01 -4.97 33.57
C LEU A 223 16.97 -6.45 33.22
N TYR A 224 15.83 -7.11 33.43
CA TYR A 224 15.65 -8.50 33.08
C TYR A 224 15.20 -8.65 31.63
N PHE A 225 15.44 -9.84 31.09
CA PHE A 225 14.82 -10.24 29.83
C PHE A 225 13.30 -10.22 29.94
N ALA A 226 12.72 -10.08 28.77
CA ALA A 226 11.30 -9.93 28.63
C ALA A 226 10.57 -11.19 29.17
N SER A 227 9.66 -11.00 30.13
CA SER A 227 9.02 -12.05 30.92
C SER A 227 7.68 -11.58 31.49
N TRP A 228 6.79 -12.55 31.77
CA TRP A 228 5.51 -12.29 32.46
C TRP A 228 5.68 -11.47 33.75
N ARG A 229 6.77 -11.70 34.51
CA ARG A 229 7.03 -10.95 35.75
C ARG A 229 7.16 -9.44 35.49
N ALA A 230 7.84 -9.04 34.42
CA ALA A 230 8.00 -7.65 34.05
C ALA A 230 6.72 -7.07 33.40
N ALA A 231 6.06 -7.84 32.54
CA ALA A 231 4.78 -7.47 31.94
C ALA A 231 3.69 -7.20 33.02
N ARG A 232 3.62 -8.05 34.06
CA ARG A 232 2.71 -7.86 35.20
C ARG A 232 2.94 -6.54 35.92
N GLN A 233 4.19 -6.08 36.04
CA GLN A 233 4.47 -4.78 36.65
C GLN A 233 3.97 -3.62 35.78
N ALA A 234 4.10 -3.72 34.46
CA ALA A 234 3.52 -2.75 33.54
C ALA A 234 1.99 -2.70 33.66
N LEU A 235 1.33 -3.85 33.80
CA LEU A 235 -0.12 -3.95 33.97
C LEU A 235 -0.58 -3.38 35.32
N VAL A 236 0.15 -3.63 36.41
CA VAL A 236 -0.11 -3.00 37.71
C VAL A 236 -0.01 -1.47 37.58
N ASN A 237 1.05 -0.97 36.92
CA ASN A 237 1.16 0.45 36.63
C ASN A 237 -0.02 0.94 35.78
N CYS A 238 -0.48 0.18 34.79
CA CYS A 238 -1.64 0.50 33.95
C CYS A 238 -2.95 0.65 34.74
N PHE A 239 -3.16 -0.20 35.75
CA PHE A 239 -4.44 -0.25 36.48
C PHE A 239 -4.46 0.66 37.72
N LEU A 240 -3.30 1.10 38.22
CA LEU A 240 -3.23 1.94 39.42
C LEU A 240 -3.09 3.44 39.09
N PRO A 241 -3.43 4.34 40.05
CA PRO A 241 -3.25 5.79 39.90
C PRO A 241 -1.78 6.18 39.67
N LYS A 242 -1.55 7.05 38.68
CA LYS A 242 -0.19 7.44 38.26
C LYS A 242 0.42 8.45 39.21
N GLN A 243 -0.40 9.23 39.91
CA GLN A 243 0.07 10.18 40.91
C GLN A 243 0.90 9.50 42.00
N GLU A 244 0.36 8.42 42.59
CA GLU A 244 1.05 7.65 43.63
C GLU A 244 2.34 7.03 43.10
N TYR A 245 2.28 6.43 41.90
CA TYR A 245 3.46 5.85 41.27
C TYR A 245 4.56 6.89 41.01
N CYS A 246 4.23 8.02 40.39
CA CYS A 246 5.17 9.10 40.10
C CYS A 246 5.77 9.70 41.37
N SER A 247 4.97 9.82 42.45
CA SER A 247 5.44 10.38 43.73
C SER A 247 6.57 9.56 44.36
N GLN A 248 6.60 8.23 44.15
CA GLN A 248 7.69 7.35 44.63
C GLN A 248 9.05 7.68 44.00
N TYR A 249 9.04 8.36 42.84
CA TYR A 249 10.24 8.80 42.12
C TYR A 249 10.47 10.31 42.23
N GLY A 250 9.75 11.00 43.13
CA GLY A 250 9.84 12.46 43.30
C GLY A 250 9.22 13.27 42.17
N ILE A 251 8.35 12.64 41.36
CA ILE A 251 7.63 13.30 40.26
C ILE A 251 6.21 13.61 40.73
N HIS A 252 5.84 14.89 40.73
CA HIS A 252 4.50 15.33 41.12
C HIS A 252 3.67 15.66 39.89
N ILE A 253 2.57 14.93 39.71
CA ILE A 253 1.60 15.16 38.63
C ILE A 253 0.19 15.31 39.19
N SER A 254 -0.64 16.07 38.50
CA SER A 254 -2.08 16.10 38.66
C SER A 254 -2.72 14.90 37.96
N GLU A 255 -3.93 14.53 38.38
CA GLU A 255 -4.67 13.40 37.80
C GLU A 255 -4.99 13.65 36.32
N ALA A 256 -5.21 14.91 35.94
CA ALA A 256 -5.49 15.31 34.56
C ALA A 256 -4.30 15.12 33.61
N GLU A 257 -3.06 15.09 34.10
CA GLU A 257 -1.87 14.87 33.27
C GLU A 257 -1.72 13.41 32.83
N TRP A 258 -2.21 12.47 33.65
CA TRP A 258 -2.20 11.05 33.32
C TRP A 258 -3.43 10.33 33.87
N PRO A 259 -4.62 10.55 33.29
CA PRO A 259 -5.90 10.05 33.80
C PRO A 259 -6.16 8.60 33.37
N CYS A 260 -5.15 7.74 33.50
CA CYS A 260 -5.26 6.33 33.16
C CYS A 260 -5.13 5.52 34.44
N HIS A 261 -6.11 4.71 34.81
CA HIS A 261 -6.05 3.74 35.92
C HIS A 261 -7.19 2.72 35.77
N HIS A 262 -7.41 2.26 34.52
CA HIS A 262 -8.56 1.47 34.12
C HIS A 262 -8.11 0.12 33.56
N ILE A 263 -8.97 -0.89 33.70
CA ILE A 263 -8.80 -2.20 33.08
C ILE A 263 -9.48 -2.14 31.70
N PRO A 264 -8.80 -2.55 30.60
CA PRO A 264 -9.40 -2.54 29.27
C PRO A 264 -10.39 -3.68 29.08
N GLU A 265 -11.29 -3.54 28.12
CA GLU A 265 -12.15 -4.65 27.69
C GLU A 265 -11.33 -5.78 27.07
N GLU A 266 -10.39 -5.44 26.18
CA GLU A 266 -9.45 -6.37 25.55
C GLU A 266 -7.99 -5.93 25.74
N LEU A 267 -7.13 -6.85 26.17
CA LEU A 267 -5.68 -6.70 26.16
C LEU A 267 -5.08 -7.55 25.04
N VAL A 268 -4.49 -6.87 24.05
CA VAL A 268 -3.78 -7.50 22.94
C VAL A 268 -2.29 -7.58 23.26
N CYS A 269 -1.71 -8.77 23.12
CA CYS A 269 -0.29 -9.00 23.40
C CYS A 269 0.42 -9.85 22.34
N ASP A 270 1.75 -9.80 22.40
CA ASP A 270 2.64 -10.60 21.58
C ASP A 270 2.82 -12.02 22.09
N ASN A 271 2.93 -12.94 21.13
CA ASN A 271 2.95 -14.39 21.34
C ASN A 271 4.18 -14.91 22.11
N GLY A 272 5.06 -14.06 22.63
CA GLY A 272 6.25 -14.48 23.35
C GLY A 272 6.00 -14.64 24.84
N GLU A 273 5.80 -13.51 25.53
CA GLU A 273 5.91 -13.42 27.00
C GLU A 273 4.58 -13.58 27.73
N MET A 274 3.49 -13.35 27.00
CA MET A 274 2.11 -13.42 27.50
C MET A 274 1.43 -14.74 27.13
N ILE A 275 2.14 -15.64 26.42
CA ILE A 275 1.67 -17.01 26.18
C ILE A 275 2.03 -17.88 27.39
N GLY A 276 1.03 -18.28 28.15
CA GLY A 276 1.17 -19.21 29.27
C GLY A 276 -0.03 -19.21 30.19
N LEU A 277 -0.11 -20.24 31.04
CA LEU A 277 -1.20 -20.42 32.01
C LEU A 277 -1.32 -19.25 33.01
N GLN A 278 -0.19 -18.68 33.43
CA GLN A 278 -0.16 -17.61 34.44
C GLN A 278 -0.80 -16.29 33.95
N PRO A 279 -0.46 -15.76 32.76
CA PRO A 279 -1.19 -14.62 32.17
C PRO A 279 -2.69 -14.88 32.04
N GLU A 280 -3.10 -16.07 31.57
CA GLU A 280 -4.51 -16.43 31.40
C GLU A 280 -5.25 -16.46 32.75
N GLU A 281 -4.73 -17.18 33.74
CA GLU A 281 -5.34 -17.29 35.07
C GLU A 281 -5.52 -15.94 35.77
N HIS A 282 -4.56 -15.03 35.61
CA HIS A 282 -4.56 -13.75 36.32
C HIS A 282 -5.26 -12.61 35.59
N LEU A 283 -5.36 -12.64 34.26
CA LEU A 283 -5.93 -11.54 33.47
C LEU A 283 -7.34 -11.81 32.95
N VAL A 284 -7.63 -13.05 32.55
CA VAL A 284 -8.95 -13.42 32.01
C VAL A 284 -10.12 -13.08 32.95
N PRO A 285 -9.98 -13.12 34.30
CA PRO A 285 -11.06 -12.65 35.19
C PRO A 285 -11.37 -11.16 35.09
N PHE A 286 -10.45 -10.34 34.55
CA PHE A 286 -10.55 -8.88 34.50
C PHE A 286 -10.66 -8.31 33.09
N THR A 287 -10.06 -8.96 32.08
CA THR A 287 -9.99 -8.47 30.70
C THR A 287 -9.87 -9.63 29.72
N GLN A 288 -10.34 -9.44 28.49
CA GLN A 288 -10.16 -10.43 27.43
C GLN A 288 -8.70 -10.41 26.94
N LEU A 289 -7.99 -11.53 27.10
CA LEU A 289 -6.63 -11.67 26.57
C LEU A 289 -6.69 -12.12 25.10
N SER A 290 -6.06 -11.37 24.20
CA SER A 290 -5.97 -11.75 22.80
C SER A 290 -4.56 -11.64 22.25
N PHE A 291 -4.28 -12.53 21.30
CA PHE A 291 -2.96 -12.71 20.73
C PHE A 291 -2.93 -12.18 19.30
N ALA A 292 -1.97 -11.32 19.00
CA ALA A 292 -1.80 -10.84 17.65
C ALA A 292 -1.45 -12.01 16.72
N PRO A 293 -2.17 -12.21 15.59
CA PRO A 293 -1.84 -13.29 14.66
C PRO A 293 -0.39 -13.14 14.19
N PRO A 294 0.39 -14.24 14.14
CA PRO A 294 1.79 -14.17 13.76
C PRO A 294 1.93 -13.56 12.36
N TYR A 295 2.99 -12.76 12.17
CA TYR A 295 3.30 -12.09 10.90
C TYR A 295 2.29 -10.99 10.47
N ARG A 296 1.67 -10.29 11.43
CA ARG A 296 0.74 -9.15 11.20
C ARG A 296 1.16 -7.85 11.93
N PRO A 297 2.34 -7.26 11.62
CA PRO A 297 2.77 -5.95 12.12
C PRO A 297 1.83 -4.80 11.69
N ASP A 298 1.01 -4.98 10.64
CA ASP A 298 -0.04 -4.02 10.25
C ASP A 298 -1.02 -3.70 11.40
N ARG A 299 -1.23 -4.68 12.29
CA ARG A 299 -2.11 -4.52 13.46
C ARG A 299 -1.43 -3.83 14.66
N LYS A 300 -0.11 -3.60 14.62
CA LYS A 300 0.70 -3.06 15.74
C LYS A 300 1.40 -1.74 15.42
N SER A 301 0.98 -1.07 14.35
CA SER A 301 1.58 0.19 13.88
C SER A 301 1.60 1.33 14.92
N PHE A 302 0.95 1.16 16.07
CA PHE A 302 0.78 2.16 17.11
C PHE A 302 1.85 2.12 18.19
N VAL A 303 2.34 0.93 18.54
CA VAL A 303 3.36 0.76 19.58
C VAL A 303 4.77 0.80 18.95
N GLU A 304 4.96 0.20 17.77
CA GLU A 304 6.25 0.21 17.04
C GLU A 304 6.76 1.65 16.80
N ARG A 305 5.89 2.56 16.33
CA ARG A 305 6.26 3.95 16.03
C ARG A 305 6.62 4.78 17.27
N ARG A 306 6.30 4.30 18.48
CA ARG A 306 6.66 4.98 19.75
C ARG A 306 8.01 4.56 20.25
N PHE A 307 8.38 3.30 20.04
CA PHE A 307 9.74 2.86 20.31
C PHE A 307 10.75 3.53 19.38
N ASP A 308 10.36 3.86 18.13
CA ASP A 308 11.16 4.72 17.24
C ASP A 308 11.38 6.15 17.78
N ILE A 309 10.57 6.63 18.73
CA ILE A 309 10.78 7.93 19.38
C ILE A 309 11.74 7.79 20.58
N LEU A 310 11.79 6.60 21.19
CA LEU A 310 12.63 6.33 22.36
C LEU A 310 14.06 5.91 22.00
N ASN A 311 14.29 5.42 20.78
CA ASN A 311 15.60 5.07 20.23
C ASN A 311 16.07 6.13 19.23
#